data_AF-A0A2H3E366-F1
#
_entry.id   AF-A0A2H3E366-F1
#
_cell.length_a   1.000
_cell.length_b   1.000
_cell.length_c   1.000
_cell.angle_alpha   90.00
_cell.angle_beta   90.00
_cell.angle_gamma   90.00
#
_symmetry.space_group_name_H-M   'P 1'
#
loop_
_entity.id
_entity.type
_entity.pdbx_description
1 polymer ?
#
loop_
_entity_poly.entity_id
_entity_poly.type
_entity_poly.pdbx_seq_one_letter_code
_entity_poly.pdbx_strand_id
1 'polypeptide(L)'
;FLKATNYISWSGVPLLHEMIPMIDILTHKFKKCLKNSNILPVIYAAVAQGLAIINKYYSKTDKSIMWKTAMIMHSHYKLNYFHSQNWLIEWIKIAEDSVCEMWIKYYK
;
A
#
# COMPACT_ATOMS: atom_id res chain seq x y z
N PHE A 1 -9.10 -11.37 2.30
CA PHE A 1 -10.00 -10.42 1.66
C PHE A 1 -11.06 -9.96 2.65
N LEU A 2 -12.05 -10.79 3.01
CA LEU A 2 -13.16 -10.45 3.93
C LEU A 2 -12.76 -9.66 5.19
N LYS A 3 -11.78 -10.15 5.98
CA LYS A 3 -11.31 -9.45 7.19
C LYS A 3 -10.83 -8.02 6.91
N ALA A 4 -10.09 -7.83 5.83
CA ALA A 4 -9.53 -6.54 5.47
C ALA A 4 -10.66 -5.59 4.99
N THR A 5 -11.59 -6.10 4.19
CA THR A 5 -12.77 -5.34 3.75
C THR A 5 -13.64 -4.92 4.93
N ASN A 6 -13.94 -5.85 5.85
CA ASN A 6 -14.73 -5.55 7.05
C ASN A 6 -14.05 -4.50 7.92
N TYR A 7 -12.73 -4.57 8.09
CA TYR A 7 -11.97 -3.60 8.87
C TYR A 7 -12.11 -2.18 8.30
N ILE A 8 -11.96 -2.02 6.98
CA ILE A 8 -12.12 -0.72 6.30
C ILE A 8 -13.57 -0.23 6.30
N SER A 9 -14.53 -1.13 6.12
CA SER A 9 -15.94 -0.78 6.08
C SER A 9 -16.50 -0.48 7.48
N TRP A 10 -15.83 -0.93 8.55
CA TRP A 10 -16.31 -0.75 9.92
C TRP A 10 -16.27 0.70 10.38
N SER A 11 -15.25 1.47 10.00
CA SER A 11 -15.13 2.88 10.41
C SER A 11 -15.95 3.85 9.53
N GLY A 12 -16.50 3.39 8.40
CA GLY A 12 -17.13 4.25 7.37
C GLY A 12 -16.16 5.16 6.62
N VAL A 13 -15.00 5.47 7.21
CA VAL A 13 -13.92 6.27 6.63
C VAL A 13 -12.59 5.63 7.05
N PRO A 14 -11.91 4.86 6.18
CA PRO A 14 -10.60 4.30 6.51
C PRO A 14 -9.58 5.42 6.71
N LEU A 15 -8.72 5.27 7.72
CA LEU A 15 -7.66 6.24 7.97
C LEU A 15 -6.58 6.13 6.90
N LEU A 16 -5.91 7.25 6.63
CA LEU A 16 -4.91 7.31 5.57
C LEU A 16 -3.77 6.30 5.77
N HIS A 17 -3.34 6.10 7.01
CA HIS A 17 -2.25 5.17 7.30
C HIS A 17 -2.66 3.69 7.18
N GLU A 18 -3.95 3.37 7.08
CA GLU A 18 -4.43 1.97 7.05
C GLU A 18 -4.47 1.38 5.64
N MET A 19 -4.64 2.22 4.62
CA MET A 19 -4.83 1.73 3.24
C MET A 19 -3.58 1.14 2.63
N ILE A 20 -2.40 1.76 2.80
CA ILE A 20 -1.14 1.23 2.24
C ILE A 20 -0.86 -0.17 2.79
N PRO A 21 -0.86 -0.39 4.13
CA PRO A 21 -0.70 -1.73 4.69
C PRO A 21 -1.73 -2.74 4.21
N MET A 22 -2.99 -2.31 4.07
CA MET A 22 -4.05 -3.20 3.62
C MET A 22 -3.85 -3.64 2.16
N ILE A 23 -3.48 -2.71 1.28
CA ILE A 23 -3.15 -3.02 -0.10
C ILE A 23 -1.91 -3.91 -0.20
N ASP A 24 -0.88 -3.67 0.60
CA ASP A 24 0.34 -4.49 0.65
C ASP A 24 0.02 -5.93 1.05
N ILE A 25 -0.81 -6.12 2.09
CA ILE A 25 -1.26 -7.45 2.54
C ILE A 25 -2.03 -8.19 1.44
N LEU A 26 -2.93 -7.49 0.73
CA LEU A 26 -3.70 -8.09 -0.36
C LEU A 26 -2.80 -8.46 -1.55
N THR A 27 -1.91 -7.56 -1.93
CA THR A 27 -0.92 -7.75 -3.00
C THR A 27 -0.01 -8.93 -2.71
N HIS A 28 0.50 -9.03 -1.48
CA HIS A 28 1.34 -10.15 -1.04
C HIS A 28 0.59 -11.49 -1.15
N LYS A 29 -0.67 -11.54 -0.68
CA LYS A 29 -1.50 -12.76 -0.77
C LYS A 29 -1.77 -13.18 -2.20
N PHE A 30 -2.07 -12.24 -3.10
CA PHE A 30 -2.32 -12.54 -4.51
C PHE A 30 -1.06 -12.99 -5.22
N LYS A 31 0.08 -12.31 -5.00
CA LYS A 31 1.38 -12.75 -5.53
C LYS A 31 1.76 -14.14 -5.03
N LYS A 32 1.53 -14.45 -3.75
CA LYS A 32 1.76 -15.78 -3.18
C LYS A 32 0.85 -16.83 -3.84
N CYS A 33 -0.40 -16.49 -4.11
CA CYS A 33 -1.33 -17.37 -4.80
C CYS A 33 -0.84 -17.67 -6.23
N LEU A 34 -0.48 -16.64 -7.01
CA LEU A 34 0.02 -16.81 -8.39
C LEU A 34 1.33 -17.59 -8.50
N LYS A 35 2.17 -17.59 -7.46
CA LYS A 35 3.39 -18.41 -7.39
C LYS A 35 3.13 -19.89 -7.11
N ASN A 36 1.92 -20.26 -6.69
CA ASN A 36 1.56 -21.65 -6.47
C ASN A 36 1.28 -22.32 -7.82
N SER A 37 2.00 -23.39 -8.15
CA SER A 37 1.82 -24.12 -9.40
C SER A 37 0.55 -24.97 -9.44
N ASN A 38 -0.13 -25.16 -8.30
CA ASN A 38 -1.24 -26.11 -8.14
C ASN A 38 -2.64 -25.47 -8.17
N ILE A 39 -2.77 -24.26 -8.73
CA ILE A 39 -4.05 -23.54 -8.83
C ILE A 39 -4.74 -23.80 -10.17
N LEU A 40 -6.07 -23.91 -10.12
CA LEU A 40 -6.91 -24.02 -11.31
C LEU A 40 -6.74 -22.76 -12.21
N PRO A 41 -6.74 -22.91 -13.54
CA PRO A 41 -6.59 -21.79 -14.47
C PRO A 41 -7.60 -20.66 -14.25
N VAL A 42 -8.84 -20.99 -13.88
CA VAL A 42 -9.89 -20.01 -13.60
C VAL A 42 -9.57 -19.16 -12.37
N ILE A 43 -8.97 -19.77 -11.34
CA ILE A 43 -8.55 -19.07 -10.11
C ILE A 43 -7.35 -18.20 -10.43
N TYR A 44 -6.40 -18.71 -11.22
CA TYR A 44 -5.24 -17.95 -11.68
C TYR A 44 -5.67 -16.67 -12.41
N ALA A 45 -6.58 -16.79 -13.38
CA ALA A 45 -7.10 -15.65 -14.14
C ALA A 45 -7.80 -14.62 -13.22
N ALA A 46 -8.65 -15.09 -12.30
CA ALA A 46 -9.34 -14.22 -11.35
C ALA A 46 -8.36 -13.48 -10.41
N VAL A 47 -7.34 -14.16 -9.89
CA VAL A 47 -6.33 -13.54 -9.01
C VAL A 47 -5.46 -12.55 -9.79
N ALA A 48 -5.07 -12.88 -11.03
CA ALA A 48 -4.30 -11.98 -11.88
C ALA A 48 -5.10 -10.69 -12.19
N GLN A 49 -6.38 -10.82 -12.48
CA GLN A 49 -7.25 -9.66 -12.72
C GLN A 49 -7.45 -8.84 -11.44
N GLY A 50 -7.65 -9.49 -10.29
CA GLY A 50 -7.72 -8.82 -8.99
C GLY A 50 -6.44 -8.04 -8.67
N LEU A 51 -5.27 -8.62 -8.97
CA LEU A 51 -3.98 -7.94 -8.78
C LEU A 51 -3.83 -6.72 -9.69
N ALA A 52 -4.29 -6.79 -10.94
CA ALA A 52 -4.30 -5.64 -11.85
C ALA A 52 -5.15 -4.49 -11.32
N ILE A 53 -6.32 -4.79 -10.75
CA ILE A 53 -7.20 -3.79 -10.11
C ILE A 53 -6.51 -3.17 -8.90
N ILE A 54 -5.88 -3.99 -8.04
CA ILE A 54 -5.16 -3.50 -6.86
C ILE A 54 -4.01 -2.57 -7.29
N ASN A 55 -3.21 -2.96 -8.27
CA ASN A 55 -2.11 -2.13 -8.79
C ASN A 55 -2.63 -0.79 -9.35
N LYS A 56 -3.79 -0.78 -10.02
CA LYS A 56 -4.43 0.45 -10.48
C LYS A 56 -4.73 1.40 -9.32
N TYR A 57 -5.29 0.91 -8.22
CA TYR A 57 -5.53 1.75 -7.04
C TYR A 57 -4.24 2.16 -6.35
N TYR A 58 -3.26 1.27 -6.27
CA TYR A 58 -1.96 1.55 -5.68
C TYR A 58 -1.22 2.70 -6.39
N SER A 59 -1.28 2.72 -7.73
CA SER A 59 -0.72 3.83 -8.51
C SER A 59 -1.37 5.19 -8.24
N LYS A 60 -2.62 5.21 -7.74
CA LYS A 60 -3.30 6.45 -7.33
C LYS A 60 -2.85 6.92 -5.96
N THR A 61 -2.62 5.99 -5.02
CA THR A 61 -2.07 6.31 -3.70
C THR A 61 -0.64 6.83 -3.81
N ASP A 62 0.18 6.27 -4.70
CA ASP A 62 1.57 6.69 -4.89
C ASP A 62 1.71 8.13 -5.42
N LYS A 63 0.73 8.57 -6.24
CA LYS A 63 0.65 9.95 -6.75
C LYS A 63 0.26 10.98 -5.70
N SER A 64 -0.34 10.56 -4.59
CA SER A 64 -0.82 11.48 -3.56
C SER A 64 0.17 11.52 -2.39
N ILE A 65 0.77 12.70 -2.21
CA ILE A 65 1.68 13.04 -1.12
C ILE A 65 1.12 12.71 0.26
N MET A 66 -0.21 12.77 0.39
CA MET A 66 -0.94 12.64 1.63
C MET A 66 -0.79 11.24 2.25
N TRP A 67 -0.77 10.19 1.43
CA TRP A 67 -0.61 8.81 1.91
C TRP A 67 0.80 8.54 2.41
N LYS A 68 1.82 9.02 1.66
CA LYS A 68 3.23 8.89 2.04
C LYS A 68 3.52 9.65 3.33
N THR A 69 3.02 10.88 3.43
CA THR A 69 3.16 11.72 4.62
C THR A 69 2.48 11.09 5.83
N ALA A 70 1.23 10.63 5.68
CA ALA A 70 0.51 10.00 6.78
C ALA A 70 1.26 8.78 7.34
N MET A 71 1.85 7.96 6.47
CA MET A 71 2.66 6.80 6.88
C MET A 71 3.96 7.21 7.59
N ILE A 72 4.70 8.18 7.02
CA ILE A 72 5.99 8.64 7.58
C ILE A 72 5.80 9.34 8.93
N MET A 73 4.74 10.14 9.07
CA MET A 73 4.41 10.83 10.31
C MET A 73 3.78 9.91 11.37
N HIS A 74 3.32 8.71 10.99
CA HIS A 74 2.73 7.77 11.93
C HIS A 74 3.79 7.15 12.84
N SER A 75 3.61 7.30 14.16
CA SER A 75 4.59 6.89 15.18
C SER A 75 5.00 5.42 15.11
N HIS A 76 4.09 4.54 14.69
CA HIS A 76 4.32 3.10 14.58
C HIS A 76 4.98 2.68 13.26
N TYR A 77 4.79 3.43 12.17
CA TYR A 77 5.28 3.04 10.84
C TYR A 77 6.60 3.70 10.50
N LYS A 78 6.61 5.04 10.41
CA LYS A 78 7.76 5.84 9.97
C LYS A 78 8.36 5.27 8.66
N LEU A 79 9.63 5.55 8.42
CA LEU A 79 10.37 4.95 7.29
C LEU A 79 10.57 3.44 7.47
N ASN A 80 10.63 2.96 8.72
CA ASN A 80 10.84 1.54 9.04
C ASN A 80 9.80 0.62 8.41
N TYR A 81 8.55 1.09 8.28
CA TYR A 81 7.51 0.32 7.60
C TYR A 81 7.92 -0.03 6.15
N PHE A 82 8.37 0.95 5.37
CA PHE A 82 8.73 0.71 3.97
C PHE A 82 9.95 -0.20 3.82
N HIS A 83 10.92 -0.07 4.74
CA HIS A 83 12.04 -1.01 4.82
C HIS A 83 11.57 -2.44 5.12
N SER A 84 10.64 -2.62 6.06
CA SER A 84 10.09 -3.93 6.41
C SER A 84 9.31 -4.60 5.28
N GLN A 85 8.69 -3.80 4.42
CA GLN A 85 7.96 -4.27 3.24
C GLN A 85 8.87 -4.51 2.02
N ASN A 86 10.19 -4.36 2.16
CA ASN A 86 11.17 -4.49 1.08
C ASN A 86 10.85 -3.59 -0.13
N TRP A 87 10.41 -2.35 0.13
CA TRP A 87 10.27 -1.38 -0.94
C TRP A 87 11.65 -1.00 -1.50
N LEU A 88 11.67 -0.56 -2.76
CA LEU A 88 12.88 -0.05 -3.38
C LEU A 88 13.38 1.17 -2.60
N ILE A 89 14.68 1.21 -2.31
CA ILE A 89 15.32 2.30 -1.58
C ILE A 89 15.05 3.65 -2.27
N GLU A 90 15.05 3.67 -3.60
CA GLU A 90 14.70 4.84 -4.40
C GLU A 90 13.29 5.36 -4.09
N TRP A 91 12.30 4.47 -3.91
CA TRP A 91 10.93 4.86 -3.59
C TRP A 91 10.80 5.39 -2.16
N ILE A 92 11.56 4.81 -1.23
CA ILE A 92 11.62 5.29 0.16
C ILE A 92 12.20 6.71 0.17
N LYS A 93 13.29 6.93 -0.57
CA LYS A 93 13.93 8.23 -0.68
C LYS A 93 13.02 9.27 -1.33
N ILE A 94 12.35 8.93 -2.43
CA ILE A 94 11.36 9.80 -3.07
C ILE A 94 10.26 10.18 -2.08
N ALA A 95 9.79 9.24 -1.26
CA ALA A 95 8.76 9.52 -0.25
C ALA A 95 9.25 10.42 0.88
N GLU A 96 10.50 10.25 1.31
CA GLU A 96 11.15 11.12 2.32
C GLU A 96 11.35 12.54 1.78
N ASP A 97 11.96 12.67 0.59
CA ASP A 97 12.21 13.97 -0.06
C ASP A 97 10.90 14.74 -0.27
N SER A 98 9.87 14.03 -0.75
CA SER A 98 8.50 14.53 -0.90
C SER A 98 7.93 15.13 0.39
N VAL A 99 8.11 14.45 1.54
CA VAL A 99 7.63 14.94 2.84
C VAL A 99 8.43 16.14 3.31
N CYS A 100 9.75 16.12 3.14
CA CYS A 100 10.64 17.23 3.48
C CYS A 100 10.30 18.49 2.67
N GLU A 101 10.09 18.37 1.35
CA GLU A 101 9.64 19.46 0.49
C GLU A 101 8.32 20.05 0.97
N MET A 102 7.37 19.20 1.34
CA MET A 102 6.07 19.65 1.85
C MET A 102 6.20 20.37 3.20
N TRP A 103 7.04 19.87 4.10
CA TRP A 103 7.31 20.53 5.38
C TRP A 103 7.91 21.92 5.18
N ILE A 104 8.93 22.02 4.32
CA ILE A 104 9.58 23.29 3.99
C ILE A 104 8.59 24.27 3.35
N LYS A 105 7.70 23.79 2.47
CA LYS A 105 6.76 24.66 1.74
C LYS A 105 5.64 25.22 2.62
N TYR A 106 5.15 24.45 3.59
CA TYR A 106 3.93 24.80 4.33
C TYR A 106 4.15 25.17 5.80
N TYR A 107 5.28 24.79 6.40
CA TYR A 107 5.52 24.95 7.84
C TYR A 107 6.82 25.70 8.19
N LYS A 108 7.66 26.03 7.21
CA LYS A 108 8.89 26.80 7.39
C LYS A 108 8.80 28.10 6.60
#